data_AF-A0A142VTY5-F1
#
_entry.id   AF-A0A142VTY5-F1
#
_cell.length_a   1.000
_cell.length_b   1.000
_cell.length_c   1.000
_cell.angle_alpha   90.00
_cell.angle_beta   90.00
_cell.angle_gamma   90.00
#
_symmetry.space_group_name_H-M   'P 1'
#
loop_
_entity.id
_entity.type
_entity.pdbx_description
1 polymer ?
#
loop_
_entity_poly.entity_id
_entity_poly.type
_entity_poly.pdbx_seq_one_letter_code
_entity_poly.pdbx_strand_id
1 'polypeptide(L)'
;MSRTASMAAIDVDRILRDRILASADRIIKMMPAAAKTAAIGSIDVPALVLNIARGIPSVEAGDPEQAEEITRAIAFKRRLIEAAGGAFDAEAVRNLLGHKTVQAVYKAARDRRLLMIDDNGAKLFPAFQFDGNAILPAIPRVLGAAPGASGWAVLQYLVSGDDGLGDARPIDLLRGNQDDVDRVVRVAQTLDD
;
A
#
# COMPACT_ATOMS: atom_id res chain seq x y z
N MET A 1 -20.06 24.49 -27.24
CA MET A 1 -19.45 23.17 -26.97
C MET A 1 -18.17 23.39 -26.19
N SER A 2 -18.19 23.18 -24.88
CA SER A 2 -16.98 23.06 -24.05
C SER A 2 -17.27 22.01 -23.00
N ARG A 3 -16.73 20.81 -23.23
CA ARG A 3 -16.86 19.65 -22.36
C ARG A 3 -15.72 19.76 -21.34
N THR A 4 -15.97 20.44 -20.23
CA THR A 4 -15.06 20.41 -19.09
C THR A 4 -15.10 18.99 -18.55
N ALA A 5 -14.02 18.24 -18.76
CA ALA A 5 -13.85 16.92 -18.15
C ALA A 5 -13.88 17.12 -16.63
N SER A 6 -14.99 16.71 -16.02
CA SER A 6 -15.11 16.56 -14.58
C SER A 6 -14.16 15.45 -14.16
N MET A 7 -12.94 15.82 -13.76
CA MET A 7 -12.12 14.99 -12.89
C MET A 7 -13.01 14.67 -11.70
N ALA A 8 -13.40 13.40 -11.58
CA ALA A 8 -14.20 12.91 -10.47
C ALA A 8 -13.54 13.40 -9.17
N ALA A 9 -14.24 14.31 -8.48
CA ALA A 9 -13.84 14.77 -7.17
C ALA A 9 -13.63 13.52 -6.32
N ILE A 10 -12.41 13.36 -5.81
CA ILE A 10 -12.04 12.28 -4.90
C ILE A 10 -13.10 12.29 -3.79
N ASP A 11 -13.83 11.19 -3.66
CA ASP A 11 -14.84 11.04 -2.61
C ASP A 11 -14.09 10.80 -1.28
N VAL A 12 -13.67 11.91 -0.67
CA VAL A 12 -12.89 11.97 0.56
C VAL A 12 -13.58 11.19 1.67
N ASP A 13 -14.92 11.26 1.73
CA ASP A 13 -15.73 10.58 2.73
C ASP A 13 -15.70 9.07 2.55
N ARG A 14 -15.74 8.59 1.30
CA ARG A 14 -15.59 7.17 0.99
C ARG A 14 -14.21 6.64 1.37
N ILE A 15 -13.15 7.36 1.00
CA ILE A 15 -11.77 6.94 1.30
C ILE A 15 -11.52 6.92 2.82
N LEU A 16 -12.01 7.94 3.52
CA LEU A 16 -11.90 8.03 4.97
C LEU A 16 -12.67 6.89 5.64
N ARG A 17 -13.89 6.60 5.18
CA ARG A 17 -14.70 5.47 5.67
C ARG A 17 -13.98 4.14 5.48
N ASP A 18 -13.46 3.87 4.29
CA ASP A 18 -12.82 2.59 3.97
C ASP A 18 -11.56 2.38 4.84
N ARG A 19 -10.79 3.46 5.09
CA ARG A 19 -9.64 3.43 6.01
C ARG A 19 -10.05 3.23 7.47
N ILE A 20 -11.11 3.90 7.93
CA ILE A 20 -11.62 3.74 9.29
C ILE A 20 -12.09 2.30 9.50
N LEU A 21 -12.85 1.72 8.55
CA LEU A 21 -13.34 0.35 8.65
C LEU A 21 -12.22 -0.69 8.63
N ALA A 22 -11.21 -0.51 7.76
CA ALA A 22 -10.04 -1.38 7.73
C ALA A 22 -9.23 -1.34 9.05
N SER A 23 -9.12 -0.15 9.66
CA SER A 23 -8.44 0.03 10.95
C SER A 23 -9.26 -0.50 12.12
N ALA A 24 -10.59 -0.37 12.05
CA ALA A 24 -11.51 -0.83 13.09
C ALA A 24 -11.44 -2.35 13.28
N ASP A 25 -11.33 -3.14 12.20
CA ASP A 25 -11.20 -4.60 12.31
C ASP A 25 -9.93 -5.01 13.08
N ARG A 26 -8.82 -4.29 12.87
CA ARG A 26 -7.57 -4.50 13.62
C ARG A 26 -7.73 -4.15 15.09
N ILE A 27 -8.32 -2.99 15.38
CA ILE A 27 -8.58 -2.54 16.76
C ILE A 27 -9.49 -3.55 17.47
N ILE A 28 -10.61 -3.94 16.86
CA ILE A 28 -11.53 -4.95 17.41
C ILE A 28 -10.82 -6.27 17.71
N LYS A 29 -9.91 -6.75 16.86
CA LYS A 29 -9.15 -7.98 17.16
C LYS A 29 -8.25 -7.83 18.39
N MET A 30 -7.65 -6.66 18.59
CA MET A 30 -6.71 -6.37 19.69
C MET A 30 -7.39 -5.93 20.99
N MET A 31 -8.66 -5.52 20.94
CA MET A 31 -9.39 -5.01 22.10
C MET A 31 -9.59 -6.06 23.20
N PRO A 32 -9.38 -5.72 24.49
CA PRO A 32 -9.78 -6.57 25.60
C PRO A 32 -11.31 -6.72 25.64
N ALA A 33 -11.80 -7.88 26.12
CA ALA A 33 -13.22 -8.19 26.14
C ALA A 33 -14.06 -7.12 26.86
N ALA A 34 -13.54 -6.53 27.95
CA ALA A 34 -14.21 -5.45 28.67
C ALA A 34 -14.41 -4.19 27.81
N ALA A 35 -13.42 -3.81 27.00
CA ALA A 35 -13.53 -2.65 26.10
C ALA A 35 -14.52 -2.92 24.94
N LYS A 36 -14.58 -4.16 24.44
CA LYS A 36 -15.58 -4.57 23.43
C LYS A 36 -16.99 -4.42 23.97
N THR A 37 -17.24 -4.93 25.18
CA THR A 37 -18.54 -4.84 25.84
C THR A 37 -18.96 -3.40 26.08
N ALA A 38 -18.03 -2.53 26.52
CA ALA A 38 -18.29 -1.11 26.71
C ALA A 38 -18.58 -0.36 25.39
N ALA A 39 -17.85 -0.67 24.31
CA ALA A 39 -18.08 -0.08 22.99
C ALA A 39 -19.45 -0.49 22.41
N ILE A 40 -19.86 -1.75 22.56
CA ILE A 40 -21.16 -2.26 22.10
C ILE A 40 -22.33 -1.55 22.82
N GLY A 41 -22.17 -1.24 24.11
CA GLY A 41 -23.19 -0.55 24.91
C GLY A 41 -23.20 0.97 24.78
N SER A 42 -22.34 1.56 23.93
CA SER A 42 -22.25 3.01 23.78
C SER A 42 -23.40 3.56 22.93
N ILE A 43 -24.13 4.56 23.45
CA ILE A 43 -25.35 5.10 22.82
C ILE A 43 -25.03 6.31 21.92
N ASP A 44 -23.94 7.03 22.19
CA ASP A 44 -23.51 8.20 21.43
C ASP A 44 -22.13 8.03 20.78
N VAL A 45 -21.89 8.80 19.71
CA VAL A 45 -20.66 8.76 18.92
C VAL A 45 -19.42 9.12 19.75
N PRO A 46 -19.42 10.14 20.61
CA PRO A 46 -18.29 10.44 21.49
C PRO A 46 -17.91 9.28 22.44
N ALA A 47 -18.90 8.63 23.08
CA ALA A 47 -18.68 7.50 23.97
C ALA A 47 -18.15 6.28 23.21
N LEU A 48 -18.68 6.02 22.01
CA LEU A 48 -18.18 4.97 21.12
C LEU A 48 -16.71 5.21 20.77
N VAL A 49 -16.35 6.42 20.33
CA VAL A 49 -14.97 6.79 19.98
C VAL A 49 -14.04 6.66 21.19
N LEU A 50 -14.46 7.12 22.37
CA LEU A 50 -13.69 7.02 23.61
C LEU A 50 -13.44 5.56 24.02
N ASN A 51 -14.45 4.70 23.93
CA ASN A 51 -14.33 3.29 24.29
C ASN A 51 -13.52 2.49 23.27
N ILE A 52 -13.59 2.85 21.97
CA ILE A 52 -12.67 2.32 20.95
C ILE A 52 -11.23 2.74 21.26
N ALA A 53 -10.99 4.03 21.56
CA ALA A 53 -9.65 4.55 21.87
C ALA A 53 -9.03 3.89 23.12
N ARG A 54 -9.84 3.56 24.14
CA ARG A 54 -9.42 2.80 25.32
C ARG A 54 -9.12 1.32 25.04
N GLY A 55 -9.65 0.81 23.94
CA GLY A 55 -9.47 -0.57 23.50
C GLY A 55 -8.36 -0.74 22.48
N ILE A 56 -7.87 0.35 21.88
CA ILE A 56 -6.54 0.38 21.27
C ILE A 56 -5.60 0.06 22.44
N PRO A 57 -4.71 -0.95 22.31
CA PRO A 57 -3.67 -1.08 23.31
C PRO A 57 -2.99 0.29 23.41
N SER A 58 -3.03 0.90 24.60
CA SER A 58 -1.80 1.58 25.02
C SER A 58 -0.74 0.53 24.73
N VAL A 59 0.24 0.82 23.86
CA VAL A 59 1.45 -0.01 23.81
C VAL A 59 1.72 -0.32 25.27
N GLU A 60 1.59 -1.59 25.67
CA GLU A 60 1.63 -1.93 27.09
C GLU A 60 2.84 -1.19 27.63
N ALA A 61 2.64 -0.40 28.68
CA ALA A 61 3.62 0.53 29.20
C ALA A 61 4.80 -0.24 29.84
N GLY A 62 5.53 -0.98 29.01
CA GLY A 62 6.62 -1.87 29.36
C GLY A 62 7.82 -1.70 28.45
N ASP A 63 7.68 -1.12 27.25
CA ASP A 63 8.84 -0.83 26.40
C ASP A 63 8.62 0.36 25.43
N PRO A 64 9.08 1.58 25.77
CA PRO A 64 9.02 2.72 24.87
C PRO A 64 9.82 2.50 23.56
N GLU A 65 10.83 1.63 23.55
CA GLU A 65 11.62 1.35 22.34
C GLU A 65 10.79 0.61 21.29
N GLN A 66 9.95 -0.34 21.71
CA GLN A 66 9.02 -1.05 20.81
C GLN A 66 7.96 -0.11 20.22
N ALA A 67 7.44 0.83 21.01
CA ALA A 67 6.50 1.85 20.54
C ALA A 67 7.11 2.74 19.46
N GLU A 68 8.36 3.17 19.68
CA GLU A 68 9.10 3.95 18.70
C GLU A 68 9.44 3.14 17.45
N GLU A 69 9.82 1.86 17.59
CA GLU A 69 10.15 1.01 16.45
C GLU A 69 8.95 0.77 15.54
N ILE A 70 7.77 0.51 16.12
CA ILE A 70 6.51 0.42 15.39
C ILE A 70 6.20 1.75 14.67
N THR A 71 6.39 2.88 15.36
CA THR A 71 6.15 4.21 14.80
C THR A 71 7.08 4.50 13.64
N ARG A 72 8.38 4.18 13.77
CA ARG A 72 9.38 4.28 12.70
C ARG A 72 9.01 3.40 11.52
N ALA A 73 8.60 2.16 11.75
CA ALA A 73 8.20 1.23 10.69
C ALA A 73 6.96 1.72 9.92
N ILE A 74 5.95 2.26 10.62
CA ILE A 74 4.76 2.85 10.00
C ILE A 74 5.14 4.08 9.17
N ALA A 75 5.96 4.98 9.73
CA ALA A 75 6.42 6.17 9.04
C ALA A 75 7.24 5.83 7.80
N PHE A 76 8.09 4.81 7.88
CA PHE A 76 8.88 4.30 6.76
C PHE A 76 7.99 3.77 5.63
N LYS A 77 7.06 2.85 5.94
CA LYS A 77 6.09 2.31 4.96
C LYS A 77 5.27 3.42 4.29
N ARG A 78 4.85 4.42 5.05
CA ARG A 78 4.12 5.59 4.53
C ARG A 78 4.96 6.40 3.55
N ARG A 79 6.22 6.68 3.88
CA ARG A 79 7.16 7.39 2.98
C ARG A 79 7.37 6.63 1.67
N LEU A 80 7.49 5.31 1.73
CA LEU A 80 7.62 4.48 0.52
C LEU A 80 6.39 4.63 -0.39
N ILE A 81 5.18 4.55 0.17
CA ILE A 81 3.94 4.73 -0.60
C ILE A 81 3.83 6.15 -1.17
N GLU A 82 4.16 7.18 -0.39
CA GLU A 82 4.14 8.57 -0.83
C GLU A 82 5.14 8.79 -1.99
N ALA A 83 6.36 8.26 -1.89
CA ALA A 83 7.37 8.36 -2.94
C ALA A 83 7.01 7.55 -4.20
N ALA A 84 6.16 6.52 -4.08
CA ALA A 84 5.54 5.81 -5.19
C ALA A 84 4.36 6.57 -5.86
N GLY A 85 4.09 7.81 -5.43
CA GLY A 85 2.95 8.60 -5.91
C GLY A 85 1.60 8.17 -5.30
N GLY A 86 1.63 7.47 -4.17
CA GLY A 86 0.46 6.89 -3.52
C GLY A 86 0.19 5.45 -3.95
N ALA A 87 -0.98 4.94 -3.58
CA ALA A 87 -1.44 3.61 -3.94
C ALA A 87 -2.95 3.58 -4.15
N PHE A 88 -3.39 2.70 -5.05
CA PHE A 88 -4.77 2.39 -5.32
C PHE A 88 -5.22 1.15 -4.54
N ASP A 89 -6.53 1.03 -4.32
CA ASP A 89 -7.15 -0.24 -3.96
C ASP A 89 -7.49 -1.07 -5.21
N ALA A 90 -7.92 -2.31 -5.01
CA ALA A 90 -8.25 -3.22 -6.10
C ALA A 90 -9.43 -2.75 -6.98
N GLU A 91 -10.38 -2.00 -6.43
CA GLU A 91 -11.55 -1.50 -7.16
C GLU A 91 -11.14 -0.35 -8.10
N ALA A 92 -10.30 0.55 -7.62
CA ALA A 92 -9.70 1.62 -8.39
C ALA A 92 -8.83 1.07 -9.52
N VAL A 93 -7.99 0.05 -9.26
CA VAL A 93 -7.21 -0.60 -10.31
C VAL A 93 -8.09 -1.31 -11.33
N ARG A 94 -9.16 -2.00 -10.89
CA ARG A 94 -10.12 -2.63 -11.81
C ARG A 94 -10.68 -1.60 -12.78
N ASN A 95 -11.12 -0.46 -12.28
CA ASN A 95 -11.68 0.62 -13.09
C ASN A 95 -10.62 1.24 -14.01
N LEU A 96 -9.40 1.46 -13.51
CA LEU A 96 -8.27 2.02 -14.26
C LEU A 96 -7.88 1.15 -15.45
N LEU A 97 -7.76 -0.17 -15.25
CA LEU A 97 -7.37 -1.14 -16.28
C LEU A 97 -8.54 -1.68 -17.10
N GLY A 98 -9.77 -1.21 -16.85
CA GLY A 98 -10.97 -1.69 -17.53
C GLY A 98 -11.26 -3.19 -17.33
N HIS A 99 -10.82 -3.77 -16.21
CA HIS A 99 -11.09 -5.17 -15.90
C HIS A 99 -12.57 -5.38 -15.53
N LYS A 100 -13.13 -6.53 -15.91
CA LYS A 100 -14.52 -6.86 -15.60
C LYS A 100 -14.76 -7.12 -14.11
N THR A 101 -13.74 -7.60 -13.38
CA THR A 101 -13.85 -8.00 -11.97
C THR A 101 -12.58 -7.65 -11.20
N VAL A 102 -12.71 -7.43 -9.88
CA VAL A 102 -11.57 -7.24 -8.97
C VAL A 102 -10.67 -8.48 -8.94
N GLN A 103 -11.24 -9.66 -9.13
CA GLN A 103 -10.55 -10.95 -9.15
C GLN A 103 -9.55 -11.03 -10.30
N ALA A 104 -9.79 -10.31 -11.41
CA ALA A 104 -8.82 -10.18 -12.48
C ALA A 104 -7.58 -9.38 -12.05
N VAL A 105 -7.74 -8.37 -11.19
CA VAL A 105 -6.64 -7.60 -10.59
C VAL A 105 -5.82 -8.50 -9.67
N TYR A 106 -6.47 -9.24 -8.76
CA TYR A 106 -5.76 -10.18 -7.90
C TYR A 106 -5.08 -11.32 -8.68
N LYS A 107 -5.70 -11.79 -9.77
CA LYS A 107 -5.06 -12.74 -10.68
C LYS A 107 -3.81 -12.13 -11.32
N ALA A 108 -3.86 -10.88 -11.80
CA ALA A 108 -2.69 -10.21 -12.35
C ALA A 108 -1.55 -10.05 -11.33
N ALA A 109 -1.87 -9.71 -10.09
CA ALA A 109 -0.90 -9.64 -9.01
C ALA A 109 -0.27 -11.01 -8.71
N ARG A 110 -1.08 -12.05 -8.58
CA ARG A 110 -0.61 -13.43 -8.34
C ARG A 110 0.23 -13.96 -9.51
N ASP A 111 -0.14 -13.62 -10.73
CA ASP A 111 0.62 -13.96 -11.94
C ASP A 111 1.89 -13.08 -12.09
N ARG A 112 2.25 -12.27 -11.08
CA ARG A 112 3.41 -11.36 -11.06
C ARG A 112 3.44 -10.35 -12.21
N ARG A 113 2.27 -9.98 -12.72
CA ARG A 113 2.10 -8.93 -13.74
C ARG A 113 1.83 -7.55 -13.15
N LEU A 114 1.57 -7.49 -11.85
CA LEU A 114 1.16 -6.28 -11.13
C LEU A 114 1.75 -6.32 -9.72
N LEU A 115 2.36 -5.24 -9.26
CA LEU A 115 2.90 -5.14 -7.91
C LEU A 115 1.74 -4.89 -6.93
N MET A 116 1.60 -5.80 -5.97
CA MET A 116 0.66 -5.71 -4.87
C MET A 116 1.41 -5.74 -3.55
N ILE A 117 1.04 -4.85 -2.65
CA ILE A 117 1.54 -4.78 -1.28
C ILE A 117 0.43 -5.26 -0.36
N ASP A 118 0.79 -6.17 0.55
CA ASP A 118 -0.04 -6.52 1.68
C ASP A 118 0.39 -5.67 2.88
N ASP A 119 -0.44 -4.70 3.25
CA ASP A 119 -0.29 -3.97 4.49
C ASP A 119 -1.32 -4.48 5.49
N ASN A 120 -0.96 -5.55 6.20
CA ASN A 120 -1.73 -6.09 7.31
C ASN A 120 -3.20 -6.37 6.90
N GLY A 121 -3.40 -7.00 5.75
CA GLY A 121 -4.70 -7.34 5.16
C GLY A 121 -5.19 -6.35 4.10
N ALA A 122 -4.72 -5.11 4.12
CA ALA A 122 -5.04 -4.15 3.07
C ALA A 122 -4.20 -4.43 1.82
N LYS A 123 -4.87 -4.61 0.67
CA LYS A 123 -4.21 -4.83 -0.62
C LYS A 123 -4.03 -3.50 -1.34
N LEU A 124 -2.77 -3.05 -1.44
CA LEU A 124 -2.41 -1.78 -2.04
C LEU A 124 -1.66 -1.99 -3.35
N PHE A 125 -1.94 -1.13 -4.33
CA PHE A 125 -1.31 -1.17 -5.64
C PHE A 125 -0.63 0.18 -5.90
N PRO A 126 0.71 0.28 -5.73
CA PRO A 126 1.45 1.53 -5.90
C PRO A 126 1.16 2.24 -7.22
N ALA A 127 0.97 3.56 -7.21
CA ALA A 127 0.48 4.32 -8.35
C ALA A 127 1.48 4.40 -9.50
N PHE A 128 2.79 4.45 -9.21
CA PHE A 128 3.83 4.59 -10.22
C PHE A 128 3.84 3.52 -11.30
N GLN A 129 3.30 2.32 -11.01
CA GLN A 129 3.33 1.17 -11.91
C GLN A 129 2.38 1.33 -13.10
N PHE A 130 1.52 2.35 -13.08
CA PHE A 130 0.55 2.63 -14.12
C PHE A 130 1.01 3.80 -14.99
N ASP A 131 0.73 3.69 -16.28
CA ASP A 131 0.82 4.77 -17.26
C ASP A 131 -0.53 4.86 -17.99
N GLY A 132 -1.33 5.85 -17.61
CA GLY A 132 -2.73 5.93 -18.00
C GLY A 132 -3.52 4.68 -17.59
N ASN A 133 -4.02 3.93 -18.57
CA ASN A 133 -4.81 2.71 -18.36
C ASN A 133 -3.99 1.42 -18.54
N ALA A 134 -2.66 1.53 -18.60
CA ALA A 134 -1.75 0.40 -18.79
C ALA A 134 -0.81 0.24 -17.61
N ILE A 135 -0.29 -0.98 -17.44
CA ILE A 135 0.79 -1.28 -16.50
C ILE A 135 2.12 -1.06 -17.24
N LEU A 136 3.10 -0.43 -16.59
CA LEU A 136 4.43 -0.26 -17.15
C LEU A 136 5.05 -1.63 -17.52
N PRO A 137 5.51 -1.83 -18.77
CA PRO A 137 6.04 -3.12 -19.23
C PRO A 137 7.25 -3.63 -18.43
N ALA A 138 7.96 -2.74 -17.74
CA ALA A 138 9.07 -3.09 -16.87
C ALA A 138 8.64 -3.83 -15.59
N ILE A 139 7.39 -3.65 -15.12
CA ILE A 139 6.92 -4.18 -13.83
C ILE A 139 6.92 -5.71 -13.80
N PRO A 140 6.32 -6.43 -14.77
CA PRO A 140 6.40 -7.89 -14.80
C PRO A 140 7.85 -8.41 -14.87
N ARG A 141 8.77 -7.65 -15.49
CA ARG A 141 10.19 -8.04 -15.60
C ARG A 141 10.89 -7.95 -14.24
N VAL A 142 10.68 -6.85 -13.52
CA VAL A 142 11.21 -6.66 -12.15
C VAL A 142 10.62 -7.71 -11.20
N LEU A 143 9.32 -7.94 -11.25
CA LEU A 143 8.68 -8.96 -10.42
C LEU A 143 9.15 -10.36 -10.77
N GLY A 144 9.35 -10.67 -12.05
CA GLY A 144 9.89 -11.96 -12.49
C GLY A 144 11.33 -12.22 -12.04
N ALA A 145 12.13 -11.16 -11.89
CA ALA A 145 13.51 -11.25 -11.40
C ALA A 145 13.63 -11.52 -9.90
N ALA A 146 12.62 -11.13 -9.10
CA ALA A 146 12.62 -11.25 -7.65
C ALA A 146 11.49 -12.17 -7.13
N PRO A 147 11.40 -13.45 -7.53
CA PRO A 147 10.23 -14.29 -7.27
C PRO A 147 9.95 -14.52 -5.78
N GLY A 148 10.97 -14.50 -4.92
CA GLY A 148 10.86 -14.68 -3.48
C GLY A 148 10.55 -13.40 -2.69
N ALA A 149 10.82 -12.22 -3.27
CA ALA A 149 10.67 -10.95 -2.57
C ALA A 149 9.21 -10.57 -2.36
N SER A 150 8.92 -10.06 -1.16
CA SER A 150 7.65 -9.45 -0.78
C SER A 150 7.39 -8.14 -1.54
N GLY A 151 6.12 -7.74 -1.63
CA GLY A 151 5.74 -6.49 -2.27
C GLY A 151 6.36 -5.25 -1.60
N TRP A 152 6.60 -5.31 -0.29
CA TRP A 152 7.31 -4.25 0.44
C TRP A 152 8.79 -4.19 0.06
N ALA A 153 9.48 -5.33 -0.01
CA ALA A 153 10.88 -5.38 -0.44
C ALA A 153 11.06 -4.82 -1.86
N VAL A 154 10.19 -5.22 -2.81
CA VAL A 154 10.20 -4.69 -4.18
C VAL A 154 9.93 -3.17 -4.20
N LEU A 155 8.95 -2.68 -3.44
CA LEU A 155 8.67 -1.24 -3.37
C LEU A 155 9.85 -0.46 -2.78
N GLN A 156 10.42 -0.95 -1.68
CA GLN A 156 11.55 -0.32 -1.03
C GLN A 156 12.72 -0.17 -1.99
N TYR A 157 13.06 -1.25 -2.70
CA TYR A 157 14.08 -1.25 -3.75
C TYR A 157 13.79 -0.16 -4.78
N LEU A 158 12.59 -0.18 -5.38
CA LEU A 158 12.20 0.75 -6.45
C LEU A 158 12.28 2.22 -6.02
N VAL A 159 11.89 2.52 -4.78
CA VAL A 159 11.80 3.89 -4.26
C VAL A 159 13.12 4.41 -3.70
N SER A 160 13.85 3.57 -2.97
CA SER A 160 15.01 4.02 -2.18
C SER A 160 16.29 3.98 -3.00
N GLY A 161 16.33 3.14 -4.04
CA GLY A 161 17.58 2.78 -4.70
C GLY A 161 18.40 1.84 -3.83
N ASP A 162 19.32 1.15 -4.48
CA ASP A 162 20.38 0.38 -3.84
C ASP A 162 21.70 0.97 -4.34
N ASP A 163 22.79 0.79 -3.59
CA ASP A 163 24.09 1.43 -3.87
C ASP A 163 24.63 1.10 -5.29
N GLY A 164 24.09 0.06 -5.95
CA GLY A 164 24.42 -0.33 -7.32
C GLY A 164 23.87 0.56 -8.46
N LEU A 165 22.95 1.50 -8.18
CA LEU A 165 22.30 2.32 -9.22
C LEU A 165 22.89 3.74 -9.40
N GLY A 166 23.85 4.14 -8.56
CA GLY A 166 24.19 5.56 -8.40
C GLY A 166 22.98 6.32 -7.84
N ASP A 167 23.06 7.62 -7.60
CA ASP A 167 21.99 8.41 -6.95
C ASP A 167 20.60 8.41 -7.67
N ALA A 168 20.44 7.63 -8.74
CA ALA A 168 19.18 7.42 -9.46
C ALA A 168 18.29 6.38 -8.78
N ARG A 169 17.03 6.76 -8.52
CA ARG A 169 16.04 5.83 -7.98
C ARG A 169 15.55 4.91 -9.10
N PRO A 170 15.51 3.59 -8.91
CA PRO A 170 15.08 2.64 -9.94
C PRO A 170 13.67 2.91 -10.48
N ILE A 171 12.76 3.47 -9.66
CA ILE A 171 11.42 3.92 -10.09
C ILE A 171 11.45 4.93 -11.23
N ASP A 172 12.45 5.82 -11.26
CA ASP A 172 12.60 6.85 -12.30
C ASP A 172 13.14 6.24 -13.60
N LEU A 173 13.91 5.16 -13.49
CA LEU A 173 14.50 4.40 -14.60
C LEU A 173 13.49 3.48 -15.31
N LEU A 174 12.39 3.10 -14.66
CA LEU A 174 11.36 2.22 -15.25
C LEU A 174 10.66 2.81 -16.49
N ARG A 175 10.71 4.14 -16.65
CA ARG A 175 10.19 4.85 -17.82
C ARG A 175 11.28 5.26 -18.82
N GLY A 176 12.54 4.93 -18.50
CA GLY A 176 13.70 5.25 -19.32
C GLY A 176 13.82 4.33 -20.53
N ASN A 177 15.05 4.26 -21.05
CA ASN A 177 15.35 3.36 -22.15
C ASN A 177 15.45 1.89 -21.68
N GLN A 178 15.63 0.98 -22.63
CA GLN A 178 15.72 -0.45 -22.33
C GLN A 178 16.92 -0.81 -21.43
N ASP A 179 18.05 -0.12 -21.58
CA ASP A 179 19.26 -0.37 -20.79
C ASP A 179 19.06 -0.01 -19.31
N ASP A 180 18.34 1.10 -19.06
CA ASP A 180 17.95 1.52 -17.71
C ASP A 180 17.07 0.47 -17.05
N VAL A 181 16.04 -0.02 -17.75
CA VAL A 181 15.16 -1.08 -17.26
C VAL A 181 15.95 -2.37 -16.99
N ASP A 182 16.86 -2.75 -17.88
CA ASP A 182 17.67 -3.95 -17.72
C ASP A 182 18.61 -3.86 -16.52
N ARG A 183 19.13 -2.67 -16.21
CA ARG A 183 19.90 -2.41 -15.00
C ARG A 183 19.03 -2.60 -13.75
N VAL A 184 17.82 -2.06 -13.75
CA VAL A 184 16.86 -2.21 -12.63
C VAL A 184 16.47 -3.68 -12.42
N VAL A 185 16.22 -4.43 -13.50
CA VAL A 185 15.86 -5.85 -13.43
C VAL A 185 17.02 -6.69 -12.88
N ARG A 186 18.26 -6.36 -13.23
CA ARG A 186 19.45 -7.10 -12.78
C ARG A 186 19.67 -6.97 -11.28
N VAL A 187 19.53 -5.76 -10.72
CA VAL A 187 19.62 -5.56 -9.27
C VAL A 187 18.43 -6.19 -8.55
N ALA A 188 17.23 -6.22 -9.15
CA ALA A 188 16.09 -6.91 -8.56
C ALA A 188 16.34 -8.42 -8.32
N GLN A 189 17.27 -9.05 -9.05
CA GLN A 189 17.62 -10.46 -8.85
C GLN A 189 18.31 -10.74 -7.50
N THR A 190 18.86 -9.71 -6.86
CA THR A 190 19.51 -9.84 -5.55
C THR A 190 18.55 -9.58 -4.39
N LEU A 191 17.26 -9.34 -4.67
CA LEU A 191 16.26 -9.11 -3.64
C LEU A 191 15.84 -10.44 -3.02
N ASP A 192 16.22 -10.62 -1.77
CA ASP A 192 15.69 -11.63 -0.86
C ASP A 192 14.79 -10.97 0.21
N ASP A 193 13.97 -11.78 0.89
CA ASP A 193 13.07 -11.34 1.96
C ASP A 193 13.79 -11.20 3.32
#